data_AF-A0A7S3EZK3-F1
#
_entry.id   AF-A0A7S3EZK3-F1
#
_cell.length_a   1.000
_cell.length_b   1.000
_cell.length_c   1.000
_cell.angle_alpha   90.00
_cell.angle_beta   90.00
_cell.angle_gamma   90.00
#
_symmetry.space_group_name_H-M   'P 1'
#
loop_
_entity.id
_entity.type
_entity.pdbx_description
1 polymer ?
#
loop_
_entity_poly.entity_id
_entity_poly.type
_entity_poly.pdbx_seq_one_letter_code
_entity_poly.pdbx_strand_id
1 'polypeptide(L)'
;DEEDEEAAAPIELNEVPQAFSHFSYEHSRGKQLVCDIQGVWNPEDGFVLTDPVVHYVSSRGTKHKNGATDKGLEGVKRFFATHKCGALCANMNLPTRTPDNLIEVTR
;
A
#
# COMPACT_ATOMS: atom_id res chain seq x y z
N ASP A 1 30.16 5.98 24.36
CA ASP A 1 29.44 5.97 23.07
C ASP A 1 28.62 4.69 23.03
N GLU A 2 27.53 4.70 23.79
CA GLU A 2 26.48 3.68 23.71
C GLU A 2 25.36 4.39 22.96
N GLU A 3 25.45 4.37 21.63
CA GLU A 3 24.32 4.75 20.80
C GLU A 3 23.26 3.67 21.00
N ASP A 4 22.20 4.02 21.72
CA ASP A 4 20.96 3.25 21.79
C ASP A 4 20.50 2.95 20.34
N GLU A 5 20.84 1.77 19.82
CA GLU A 5 20.12 1.19 18.69
C GLU A 5 18.70 0.93 19.19
N GLU A 6 17.82 1.91 18.99
CA GLU A 6 16.38 1.79 19.20
C GLU A 6 15.89 0.61 18.35
N ALA A 7 15.81 -0.57 18.98
CA ALA A 7 15.42 -1.79 18.31
C ALA A 7 14.05 -1.57 17.66
N ALA A 8 14.03 -1.54 16.32
CA ALA A 8 12.82 -1.32 15.55
C ALA A 8 11.70 -2.25 16.06
N ALA A 9 10.52 -1.69 16.31
CA ALA A 9 9.39 -2.44 16.83
C ALA A 9 9.17 -3.73 16.02
N PRO A 10 8.85 -4.86 16.68
CA PRO A 10 8.69 -6.14 15.99
C PRO A 10 7.62 -6.01 14.90
N ILE A 11 7.98 -6.45 13.69
CA ILE A 11 7.08 -6.45 12.54
C ILE A 11 6.06 -7.58 12.72
N GLU A 12 4.79 -7.22 12.84
CA GLU A 12 3.71 -8.20 12.91
C GLU A 12 3.33 -8.67 11.49
N LEU A 13 3.09 -9.98 11.30
CA LEU A 13 2.80 -10.56 9.98
C LEU A 13 1.56 -9.92 9.32
N ASN A 14 0.58 -9.50 10.10
CA ASN A 14 -0.64 -8.84 9.61
C ASN A 14 -0.38 -7.42 9.05
N GLU A 15 0.77 -6.80 9.37
CA GLU A 15 1.16 -5.51 8.80
C GLU A 15 1.65 -5.66 7.36
N VAL A 16 2.16 -6.83 6.97
CA VAL A 16 2.79 -7.03 5.66
C VAL A 16 1.84 -6.71 4.49
N PRO A 17 0.58 -7.21 4.45
CA PRO A 17 -0.33 -6.85 3.37
C PRO A 17 -0.68 -5.35 3.35
N GLN A 18 -0.85 -4.73 4.52
CA GLN A 18 -1.15 -3.30 4.63
C GLN A 18 0.01 -2.44 4.14
N ALA A 19 1.23 -2.77 4.56
CA ALA A 19 2.45 -2.08 4.18
C ALA A 19 2.77 -2.29 2.69
N PHE A 20 2.52 -3.49 2.16
CA PHE A 20 2.67 -3.77 0.73
C PHE A 20 1.69 -2.94 -0.12
N SER A 21 0.43 -2.81 0.32
CA SER A 21 -0.53 -1.93 -0.36
C SER A 21 -0.03 -0.49 -0.42
N HIS A 22 0.41 0.07 0.71
CA HIS A 22 0.98 1.43 0.74
C HIS A 22 2.25 1.53 -0.12
N PHE A 23 3.17 0.57 -0.01
CA PHE A 23 4.37 0.50 -0.83
C PHE A 23 4.06 0.52 -2.33
N SER A 24 3.06 -0.25 -2.78
CA SER A 24 2.70 -0.30 -4.21
C SER A 24 2.30 1.09 -4.76
N TYR A 25 1.63 1.89 -3.93
CA TYR A 25 1.25 3.26 -4.25
C TYR A 25 2.45 4.21 -4.32
N GLU A 26 3.32 4.17 -3.31
CA GLU A 26 4.54 5.00 -3.29
C GLU A 26 5.50 4.63 -4.42
N HIS A 27 5.77 3.34 -4.58
CA HIS A 27 6.69 2.80 -5.58
C HIS A 27 6.25 3.14 -7.00
N SER A 28 4.94 3.08 -7.27
CA SER A 28 4.38 3.45 -8.58
C SER A 28 4.25 4.97 -8.79
N ARG A 29 4.69 5.79 -7.83
CA ARG A 29 4.52 7.25 -7.82
C ARG A 29 3.07 7.66 -7.99
N GLY A 30 2.20 7.01 -7.24
CA GLY A 30 0.77 7.28 -7.18
C GLY A 30 -0.07 6.66 -8.30
N LYS A 31 0.54 5.94 -9.25
CA LYS A 31 -0.17 5.41 -10.43
C LYS A 31 -0.98 4.16 -10.15
N GLN A 32 -0.58 3.34 -9.20
CA GLN A 32 -1.18 2.04 -8.92
C GLN A 32 -1.26 1.78 -7.42
N LEU A 33 -2.37 1.23 -6.96
CA LEU A 33 -2.52 0.70 -5.62
C LEU A 33 -3.02 -0.74 -5.72
N VAL A 34 -2.28 -1.68 -5.14
CA VAL A 34 -2.70 -3.07 -4.98
C VAL A 34 -3.26 -3.23 -3.57
N CYS A 35 -4.55 -3.53 -3.44
CA CYS A 35 -5.24 -3.63 -2.15
C CYS A 35 -6.29 -4.75 -2.17
N ASP A 36 -7.08 -4.86 -1.10
CA ASP A 36 -8.03 -5.96 -0.90
C ASP A 36 -7.38 -7.34 -1.07
N ILE A 37 -6.19 -7.46 -0.48
CA ILE A 37 -5.31 -8.60 -0.63
C ILE A 37 -5.82 -9.70 0.30
N GLN A 38 -6.11 -10.86 -0.27
CA GLN A 38 -6.47 -12.07 0.48
C GLN A 38 -5.43 -13.16 0.27
N GLY A 39 -5.35 -14.13 1.17
CA GLY A 39 -4.39 -15.21 1.03
C GLY A 39 -4.03 -15.86 2.36
N VAL A 40 -2.95 -16.63 2.32
CA VAL A 40 -2.41 -17.35 3.48
C VAL A 40 -0.93 -17.04 3.64
N TRP A 41 -0.48 -17.09 4.89
CA TRP A 41 0.93 -17.10 5.23
C TRP A 41 1.29 -18.48 5.77
N ASN A 42 2.42 -19.03 5.31
CA ASN A 42 3.06 -20.16 5.95
C ASN A 42 4.60 -19.96 5.98
N PRO A 43 5.33 -20.65 6.87
CA PRO A 43 6.77 -20.48 7.00
C PRO A 43 7.62 -20.96 5.81
N GLU A 44 7.07 -21.84 4.96
CA GLU A 44 7.79 -22.50 3.86
C GLU A 44 7.71 -21.70 2.56
N ASP A 45 6.51 -21.23 2.21
CA ASP A 45 6.19 -20.50 0.98
C ASP A 45 6.08 -18.97 1.21
N GLY A 46 6.00 -18.53 2.46
CA GLY A 46 5.71 -17.14 2.80
C GLY A 46 4.25 -16.77 2.54
N PHE A 47 4.03 -15.55 2.03
CA PHE A 47 2.68 -15.08 1.67
C PHE A 47 2.28 -15.55 0.28
N VAL A 48 1.23 -16.37 0.22
CA VAL A 48 0.55 -16.74 -1.03
C VAL A 48 -0.75 -15.95 -1.09
N LEU A 49 -0.80 -14.97 -2.01
CA LEU A 49 -1.87 -13.99 -2.12
C LEU A 49 -2.72 -14.23 -3.38
N THR A 50 -4.03 -13.98 -3.28
CA THR A 50 -5.01 -14.16 -4.35
C THR A 50 -5.99 -13.00 -4.42
N ASP A 51 -6.62 -12.87 -5.58
CA ASP A 51 -7.72 -11.96 -5.89
C ASP A 51 -7.50 -10.48 -5.49
N PRO A 52 -6.31 -9.88 -5.75
CA PRO A 52 -6.09 -8.49 -5.39
C PRO A 52 -6.94 -7.55 -6.24
N VAL A 53 -7.35 -6.44 -5.64
CA VAL A 53 -7.89 -5.29 -6.37
C VAL A 53 -6.76 -4.34 -6.73
N VAL A 54 -6.66 -3.96 -8.00
CA VAL A 54 -5.64 -3.02 -8.47
C VAL A 54 -6.29 -1.73 -8.96
N HIS A 55 -6.17 -0.66 -8.20
CA HIS A 55 -6.62 0.68 -8.59
C HIS A 55 -5.58 1.37 -9.46
N TYR A 56 -6.00 1.91 -10.62
CA TYR A 56 -5.12 2.65 -11.52
C TYR A 56 -5.49 4.14 -11.56
N VAL A 57 -4.53 5.02 -11.23
CA VAL A 57 -4.68 6.47 -11.32
C VAL A 57 -4.03 6.97 -12.59
N SER A 58 -4.82 7.62 -13.44
CA SER A 58 -4.38 8.17 -14.71
C SER A 58 -4.35 9.68 -14.68
N SER A 59 -3.26 10.27 -15.16
CA SER A 59 -3.18 11.72 -15.45
C SER A 59 -4.13 12.17 -16.57
N ARG A 60 -4.77 11.23 -17.27
CA ARG A 60 -5.74 11.47 -18.36
C ARG A 60 -7.18 11.11 -17.96
N GLY A 61 -7.43 10.76 -16.70
CA GLY A 61 -8.78 10.41 -16.21
C GLY A 61 -9.32 9.06 -16.68
N THR A 62 -8.49 8.21 -17.30
CA THR A 62 -8.90 6.85 -17.68
C THR A 62 -9.08 5.98 -16.42
N LYS A 63 -10.23 5.32 -16.31
CA LYS A 63 -10.62 4.42 -15.20
C LYS A 63 -10.85 2.99 -15.69
N HIS A 64 -10.91 2.03 -14.78
CA HIS A 64 -11.21 0.60 -15.05
C HIS A 64 -10.17 -0.11 -15.93
N LYS A 65 -8.89 0.26 -15.83
CA LYS A 65 -7.83 -0.38 -16.61
C LYS A 65 -7.64 -1.84 -16.19
N ASN A 66 -7.88 -2.14 -14.91
CA ASN A 66 -7.67 -3.47 -14.35
C ASN A 66 -9.00 -4.19 -14.03
N GLY A 67 -10.09 -3.81 -14.71
CA GLY A 67 -11.41 -4.44 -14.56
C GLY A 67 -12.40 -3.67 -13.70
N ALA A 68 -13.50 -4.32 -13.34
CA ALA A 68 -14.67 -3.67 -12.71
C ALA A 68 -14.44 -3.21 -11.26
N THR A 69 -13.50 -3.84 -10.57
CA THR A 69 -13.10 -3.51 -9.18
C THR A 69 -12.14 -2.32 -9.11
N ASP A 70 -11.48 -1.96 -10.21
CA ASP A 70 -10.65 -0.75 -10.30
C ASP A 70 -11.54 0.50 -10.20
N LYS A 71 -11.50 1.18 -9.05
CA LYS A 71 -12.20 2.45 -8.81
C LYS A 71 -11.30 3.68 -9.00
N GLY A 72 -10.09 3.50 -9.54
CA GLY A 72 -9.11 4.56 -9.75
C GLY A 72 -8.81 5.36 -8.49
N LEU A 73 -8.72 6.68 -8.61
CA LEU A 73 -8.39 7.59 -7.50
C LEU A 73 -9.36 7.47 -6.32
N GLU A 74 -10.64 7.18 -6.58
CA GLU A 74 -11.63 7.01 -5.50
C GLU A 74 -11.32 5.77 -4.65
N GLY A 75 -10.87 4.69 -5.28
CA GLY A 75 -10.42 3.50 -4.55
C GLY A 75 -9.18 3.78 -3.71
N VAL A 76 -8.22 4.55 -4.26
CA VAL A 76 -7.03 5.00 -3.53
C VAL A 76 -7.40 5.86 -2.31
N LYS A 77 -8.31 6.82 -2.48
CA LYS A 77 -8.80 7.66 -1.38
C LYS A 77 -9.43 6.82 -0.28
N ARG A 78 -10.26 5.84 -0.63
CA ARG A 78 -10.90 4.94 0.35
C ARG A 78 -9.91 4.12 1.13
N PHE A 79 -8.88 3.58 0.47
CA PHE A 79 -7.80 2.86 1.15
C PHE A 79 -7.09 3.77 2.17
N PHE A 80 -6.63 4.95 1.74
CA PHE A 80 -5.90 5.86 2.63
C PHE A 80 -6.77 6.60 3.66
N ALA A 81 -8.10 6.54 3.55
CA ALA A 81 -9.00 7.02 4.59
C ALA A 81 -8.99 6.12 5.84
N THR A 82 -8.66 4.83 5.68
CA THR A 82 -8.68 3.85 6.77
C THR A 82 -7.31 3.24 7.07
N HIS A 83 -6.36 3.32 6.13
CA HIS A 83 -5.00 2.86 6.34
C HIS A 83 -4.31 3.64 7.46
N LYS A 84 -3.62 2.90 8.34
CA LYS A 84 -2.74 3.44 9.37
C LYS A 84 -1.37 2.83 9.16
N CYS A 85 -0.35 3.67 9.01
CA CYS A 85 1.03 3.18 8.89
C CYS A 85 1.41 2.40 10.16
N GLY A 86 1.84 1.16 9.98
CA GLY A 86 2.40 0.31 11.03
C GLY A 86 3.92 0.44 11.13
N ALA A 87 4.53 -0.40 11.96
CA ALA A 87 6.00 -0.41 12.15
C ALA A 87 6.72 -0.69 10.82
N LEU A 88 6.19 -1.63 10.02
CA LEU A 88 6.77 -1.95 8.72
C LEU A 88 6.73 -0.78 7.71
N CYS A 89 5.67 0.04 7.70
CA CYS A 89 5.62 1.23 6.85
C CYS A 89 6.72 2.23 7.24
N ALA A 90 6.94 2.42 8.54
CA ALA A 90 7.99 3.31 9.07
C ALA A 90 9.39 2.79 8.73
N ASN A 91 9.64 1.49 8.90
CA ASN A 91 10.91 0.85 8.58
C ASN A 91 11.26 0.93 7.09
N MET A 92 10.25 0.99 6.21
CA MET A 92 10.42 1.21 4.77
C MET A 92 10.44 2.70 4.38
N ASN A 93 10.43 3.62 5.36
CA ASN A 93 10.35 5.06 5.17
C ASN A 93 9.19 5.51 4.27
N LEU A 94 8.03 4.84 4.35
CA LEU A 94 6.86 5.26 3.60
C LEU A 94 6.23 6.52 4.24
N PRO A 95 5.94 7.58 3.45
CA PRO A 95 5.32 8.78 3.99
C PRO A 95 3.87 8.52 4.36
N THR A 96 3.40 9.06 5.49
CA THR A 96 1.99 8.96 5.88
C THR A 96 1.08 9.59 4.82
N ARG A 97 0.07 8.83 4.40
CA ARG A 97 -0.93 9.26 3.42
C ARG A 97 -2.32 9.30 4.03
N THR A 98 -3.10 10.23 3.50
CA THR A 98 -4.51 10.51 3.78
C THR A 98 -5.17 10.83 2.43
N PRO A 99 -6.51 10.88 2.35
CA PRO A 99 -7.19 11.28 1.13
C PRO A 99 -6.80 12.67 0.59
N ASP A 100 -6.25 13.53 1.45
CA ASP A 100 -5.93 14.94 1.16
C ASP A 100 -4.48 15.19 0.73
N ASN A 101 -3.57 14.22 0.88
CA ASN A 101 -2.13 14.38 0.55
C ASN A 101 -1.60 13.26 -0.36
N LEU A 102 -2.47 12.76 -1.25
CA LEU A 102 -2.13 11.78 -2.27
C LEU A 102 -1.17 12.36 -3.33
N ILE A 103 -0.37 11.50 -3.96
CA ILE A 103 0.57 11.88 -5.02
C ILE A 103 -0.20 12.33 -6.25
N GLU A 104 0.07 13.55 -6.71
CA GLU A 104 -0.41 14.02 -8.00
C GLU A 104 0.31 13.29 -9.14
N VAL A 105 -0.46 12.56 -9.94
CA VAL A 105 0.08 11.86 -11.12
C VAL A 105 0.19 12.86 -12.26
N THR A 106 1.38 13.42 -12.45
CA THR A 106 1.69 14.28 -13.61
C THR A 106 1.95 13.44 -14.87
N ARG A 107 1.85 14.07 -16.04
CA ARG A 107 2.15 13.42 -17.33
C ARG A 107 3.63 13.11 -17.47
#